data_AF-Q1ZBD9-F1
#
_entry.id   AF-Q1ZBD9-F1
#
_cell.length_a   1.000
_cell.length_b   1.000
_cell.length_c   1.000
_cell.angle_alpha   90.00
_cell.angle_beta   90.00
_cell.angle_gamma   90.00
#
_symmetry.space_group_name_H-M   'P 1'
#
loop_
_entity.id
_entity.type
_entity.pdbx_description
1 polymer ?
#
loop_
_entity_poly.entity_id
_entity_poly.type
_entity_poly.pdbx_seq_one_letter_code
_entity_poly.pdbx_strand_id
1 'polypeptide(L)'
;MNKKNRTEQKQLSLEVSNRARMENNREFRITVKNTLIQGAIIDNGPIVFAFAPAGTVLTHYEVDNGELPWGFKYLSSRGVNVVSFNPISADHKYEEIELLEWAKSNSFMFQHHKERLAYAVSMGACGALLLSHHLMIDRALLFSPTLYSVTLPEHSMHITVVYDPFCANDKKQALSLQPASELHTYGVGHRGIESVSACGYLSLLIRDFIGNHIVAEEFYQAMRERKSTERYYSYMKRNPTGKNTKSRKRIIIIAWLRWNLSNPKKVLNKLYKSARKRLLTVK
;
A
#
# COMPACT_ATOMS: atom_id res chain seq x y z
N MET A 1 -25.56 -48.69 -17.95
CA MET A 1 -25.62 -47.24 -17.64
C MET A 1 -25.47 -46.44 -18.93
N ASN A 2 -26.51 -45.73 -19.33
CA ASN A 2 -26.64 -45.15 -20.67
C ASN A 2 -25.68 -43.95 -20.85
N LYS A 3 -24.95 -43.87 -21.99
CA LYS A 3 -23.96 -42.80 -22.28
C LYS A 3 -24.55 -41.38 -22.15
N LYS A 4 -25.86 -41.26 -22.38
CA LYS A 4 -26.62 -40.01 -22.28
C LYS A 4 -26.63 -39.45 -20.85
N ASN A 5 -26.89 -40.28 -19.84
CA ASN A 5 -26.96 -39.86 -18.43
C ASN A 5 -25.60 -39.40 -17.86
N ARG A 6 -24.48 -39.96 -18.34
CA ARG A 6 -23.13 -39.51 -17.93
C ARG A 6 -22.77 -38.13 -18.48
N THR A 7 -23.30 -37.79 -19.65
CA THR A 7 -23.03 -36.50 -20.32
C THR A 7 -23.85 -35.40 -19.64
N GLU A 8 -25.12 -35.65 -19.36
CA GLU A 8 -26.00 -34.74 -18.62
C GLU A 8 -25.51 -34.51 -17.18
N GLN A 9 -25.05 -35.53 -16.47
CA GLN A 9 -24.47 -35.36 -15.12
C GLN A 9 -23.17 -34.53 -15.13
N LYS A 10 -22.31 -34.70 -16.15
CA LYS A 10 -21.11 -33.86 -16.30
C LYS A 10 -21.47 -32.42 -16.59
N GLN A 11 -22.44 -32.19 -17.47
CA GLN A 11 -22.91 -30.85 -17.84
C GLN A 11 -23.55 -30.13 -16.64
N LEU A 12 -24.39 -30.82 -15.88
CA LEU A 12 -25.00 -30.29 -14.65
C LEU A 12 -23.94 -30.00 -13.57
N SER A 13 -22.93 -30.87 -13.41
CA SER A 13 -21.84 -30.62 -12.46
C SER A 13 -20.99 -29.39 -12.84
N LEU A 14 -20.80 -29.17 -14.15
CA LEU A 14 -20.07 -28.02 -14.67
C LEU A 14 -20.88 -26.73 -14.51
N GLU A 15 -22.20 -26.77 -14.75
CA GLU A 15 -23.10 -25.64 -14.55
C GLU A 15 -23.25 -25.26 -13.08
N VAL A 16 -23.33 -26.22 -12.17
CA VAL A 16 -23.36 -25.97 -10.72
C VAL A 16 -22.02 -25.39 -10.24
N SER A 17 -20.89 -25.91 -10.74
CA SER A 17 -19.55 -25.35 -10.44
C SER A 17 -19.38 -23.94 -11.01
N ASN A 18 -19.91 -23.67 -12.21
CA ASN A 18 -19.87 -22.35 -12.83
C ASN A 18 -20.83 -21.36 -12.15
N ARG A 19 -22.02 -21.79 -11.68
CA ARG A 19 -22.93 -20.97 -10.86
C ARG A 19 -22.33 -20.64 -9.51
N ALA A 20 -21.73 -21.61 -8.82
CA ALA A 20 -21.01 -21.37 -7.57
C ALA A 20 -19.81 -20.42 -7.76
N ARG A 21 -19.13 -20.47 -8.91
CA ARG A 21 -18.10 -19.49 -9.29
C ARG A 21 -18.64 -18.09 -9.57
N MET A 22 -19.82 -17.99 -10.19
CA MET A 22 -20.47 -16.71 -10.50
C MET A 22 -21.07 -16.04 -9.25
N GLU A 23 -21.51 -16.81 -8.25
CA GLU A 23 -21.97 -16.27 -6.95
C GLU A 23 -20.82 -15.87 -6.00
N ASN A 24 -19.61 -16.41 -6.23
CA ASN A 24 -18.42 -16.14 -5.44
C ASN A 24 -17.57 -14.95 -5.95
N ASN A 25 -17.72 -14.55 -7.21
CA ASN A 25 -17.08 -13.33 -7.73
C ASN A 25 -17.94 -12.10 -7.43
N ARG A 26 -17.74 -11.51 -6.25
CA ARG A 26 -18.42 -10.28 -5.82
C ARG A 26 -17.51 -9.10 -6.09
N GLU A 27 -17.75 -8.42 -7.20
CA GLU A 27 -17.22 -7.09 -7.45
C GLU A 27 -18.23 -6.04 -6.98
N PHE A 28 -17.74 -5.00 -6.30
CA PHE A 28 -18.57 -3.86 -5.92
C PHE A 28 -17.76 -2.57 -5.98
N ARG A 29 -18.43 -1.46 -6.28
CA ARG A 29 -17.85 -0.12 -6.31
C ARG A 29 -18.87 0.84 -5.72
N ILE A 30 -18.51 1.51 -4.64
CA ILE A 30 -19.40 2.42 -3.92
C ILE A 30 -18.61 3.62 -3.42
N THR A 31 -19.29 4.75 -3.29
CA THR A 31 -18.73 5.94 -2.64
C THR A 31 -19.44 6.11 -1.30
N VAL A 32 -18.66 6.15 -0.23
CA VAL A 32 -19.14 6.49 1.12
C VAL A 32 -18.56 7.84 1.47
N LYS A 33 -19.41 8.87 1.48
CA LYS A 33 -19.00 10.27 1.67
C LYS A 33 -17.89 10.66 0.69
N ASN A 34 -16.68 10.90 1.19
CA ASN A 34 -15.49 11.28 0.44
C ASN A 34 -14.51 10.12 0.30
N THR A 35 -14.96 8.87 0.32
CA THR A 35 -14.10 7.70 0.12
C THR A 35 -14.70 6.77 -0.93
N LEU A 36 -13.93 6.51 -1.98
CA LEU A 36 -14.22 5.43 -2.92
C LEU A 36 -13.81 4.11 -2.28
N ILE A 37 -14.74 3.17 -2.26
CA ILE A 37 -14.52 1.79 -1.83
C ILE A 37 -14.79 0.89 -3.03
N GLN A 38 -13.81 0.06 -3.39
CA GLN A 38 -13.98 -0.92 -4.45
C GLN A 38 -13.45 -2.28 -4.02
N GLY A 39 -14.27 -3.31 -4.16
CA GLY A 39 -13.93 -4.68 -3.81
C GLY A 39 -13.99 -5.63 -4.98
N ALA A 40 -13.11 -6.63 -4.95
CA ALA A 40 -13.14 -7.81 -5.80
C ALA A 40 -12.82 -9.02 -4.93
N ILE A 41 -13.86 -9.81 -4.64
CA ILE A 41 -13.79 -11.02 -3.83
C ILE A 41 -14.02 -12.20 -4.76
N ILE A 42 -13.12 -13.18 -4.70
CA ILE A 42 -13.01 -14.32 -5.61
C ILE A 42 -13.31 -15.62 -4.86
N ASP A 43 -12.82 -15.74 -3.63
CA ASP A 43 -12.97 -16.91 -2.78
C ASP A 43 -12.88 -16.55 -1.28
N ASN A 44 -12.90 -17.57 -0.40
CA ASN A 44 -12.79 -17.42 1.06
C ASN A 44 -11.32 -17.36 1.57
N GLY A 45 -10.35 -17.18 0.67
CA GLY A 45 -8.94 -17.01 1.01
C GLY A 45 -8.67 -15.70 1.76
N PRO A 46 -7.40 -15.32 2.00
CA PRO A 46 -7.08 -14.04 2.63
C PRO A 46 -7.66 -12.86 1.84
N ILE A 47 -8.14 -11.84 2.56
CA ILE A 47 -8.61 -10.58 1.98
C ILE A 47 -7.71 -9.42 2.39
N VAL A 48 -7.35 -8.57 1.43
CA VAL A 48 -6.51 -7.40 1.64
C VAL A 48 -7.33 -6.12 1.57
N PHE A 49 -7.41 -5.41 2.69
CA PHE A 49 -7.89 -4.05 2.78
C PHE A 49 -6.74 -3.08 2.45
N ALA A 50 -6.81 -2.42 1.30
CA ALA A 50 -5.75 -1.53 0.82
C ALA A 50 -6.14 -0.06 1.04
N PHE A 51 -5.27 0.71 1.71
CA PHE A 51 -5.53 2.11 2.07
C PHE A 51 -4.54 3.05 1.39
N ALA A 52 -5.07 3.97 0.59
CA ALA A 52 -4.32 4.94 -0.19
C ALA A 52 -3.47 5.90 0.67
N PRO A 53 -2.21 6.21 0.27
CA PRO A 53 -1.42 7.26 0.90
C PRO A 53 -1.90 8.68 0.59
N ALA A 54 -1.32 9.63 1.32
CA ALA A 54 -1.40 11.03 0.93
C ALA A 54 -0.80 11.27 -0.47
N GLY A 55 -1.50 12.03 -1.32
CA GLY A 55 -1.09 12.36 -2.68
C GLY A 55 -1.58 11.40 -3.77
N THR A 56 -2.37 10.38 -3.41
CA THR A 56 -3.08 9.51 -4.38
C THR A 56 -4.60 9.61 -4.24
N VAL A 57 -5.10 10.76 -3.76
CA VAL A 57 -6.55 11.05 -3.78
C VAL A 57 -7.08 11.08 -5.19
N LEU A 58 -8.34 10.65 -5.31
CA LEU A 58 -9.09 10.79 -6.55
C LEU A 58 -9.90 12.08 -6.52
N THR A 59 -10.11 12.67 -7.68
CA THR A 59 -11.15 13.69 -7.88
C THR A 59 -12.49 13.01 -8.13
N HIS A 60 -13.60 13.73 -7.90
CA HIS A 60 -14.92 13.21 -8.27
C HIS A 60 -14.98 12.83 -9.76
N TYR A 61 -14.40 13.67 -10.63
CA TYR A 61 -14.29 13.37 -12.06
C TYR A 61 -13.55 12.05 -12.34
N GLU A 62 -12.42 11.79 -11.69
CA GLU A 62 -11.71 10.50 -11.85
C GLU A 62 -12.57 9.33 -11.38
N VAL A 63 -13.28 9.47 -10.26
CA VAL A 63 -14.19 8.44 -9.76
C VAL A 63 -15.31 8.15 -10.75
N ASP A 64 -15.93 9.20 -11.32
CA ASP A 64 -17.02 9.09 -12.30
C ASP A 64 -16.55 8.48 -13.63
N ASN A 65 -15.30 8.71 -14.01
CA ASN A 65 -14.68 8.09 -15.19
C ASN A 65 -14.10 6.69 -14.94
N GLY A 66 -14.38 6.10 -13.77
CA GLY A 66 -14.00 4.72 -13.49
C GLY A 66 -12.54 4.53 -13.08
N GLU A 67 -11.83 5.58 -12.66
CA GLU A 67 -10.49 5.43 -12.10
C GLU A 67 -10.51 4.50 -10.89
N LEU A 68 -9.49 3.65 -10.80
CA LEU A 68 -9.43 2.59 -9.80
C LEU A 68 -8.76 3.12 -8.52
N PRO A 69 -9.26 2.71 -7.34
CA PRO A 69 -8.62 3.10 -6.09
C PRO A 69 -7.24 2.47 -5.95
N TRP A 70 -6.39 3.11 -5.16
CA TRP A 70 -5.02 2.69 -4.93
C TRP A 70 -4.94 1.22 -4.47
N GLY A 71 -3.95 0.49 -5.01
CA GLY A 71 -3.73 -0.93 -4.72
C GLY A 71 -4.70 -1.90 -5.41
N PHE A 72 -5.90 -1.46 -5.81
CA PHE A 72 -6.96 -2.35 -6.32
C PHE A 72 -6.50 -3.16 -7.52
N LYS A 73 -6.12 -2.48 -8.61
CA LYS A 73 -5.68 -3.12 -9.86
C LYS A 73 -4.51 -4.08 -9.64
N TYR A 74 -3.58 -3.72 -8.76
CA TYR A 74 -2.39 -4.53 -8.50
C TYR A 74 -2.76 -5.85 -7.83
N LEU A 75 -3.62 -5.81 -6.81
CA LEU A 75 -4.05 -6.97 -6.03
C LEU A 75 -5.04 -7.83 -6.82
N SER A 76 -6.08 -7.24 -7.39
CA SER A 76 -7.13 -7.97 -8.12
C SER A 76 -6.58 -8.70 -9.36
N SER A 77 -5.68 -8.08 -10.12
CA SER A 77 -5.03 -8.73 -11.28
C SER A 77 -4.16 -9.94 -10.93
N ARG A 78 -3.87 -10.16 -9.63
CA ARG A 78 -3.12 -11.32 -9.12
C ARG A 78 -4.02 -12.35 -8.44
N GLY A 79 -5.33 -12.20 -8.55
CA GLY A 79 -6.29 -13.11 -7.92
C GLY A 79 -6.33 -12.98 -6.39
N VAL A 80 -5.97 -11.82 -5.84
CA VAL A 80 -6.06 -11.55 -4.40
C VAL A 80 -7.43 -10.92 -4.11
N ASN A 81 -8.15 -11.46 -3.12
CA ASN A 81 -9.36 -10.82 -2.61
C ASN A 81 -8.97 -9.45 -2.05
N VAL A 82 -9.58 -8.38 -2.56
CA VAL A 82 -9.19 -7.02 -2.20
C VAL A 82 -10.40 -6.14 -1.98
N VAL A 83 -10.30 -5.25 -0.99
CA VAL A 83 -11.17 -4.07 -0.84
C VAL A 83 -10.26 -2.86 -0.66
N SER A 84 -10.29 -1.95 -1.63
CA SER A 84 -9.46 -0.74 -1.64
C SER A 84 -10.26 0.47 -1.22
N PHE A 85 -9.67 1.29 -0.33
CA PHE A 85 -10.21 2.55 0.16
C PHE A 85 -9.35 3.70 -0.32
N ASN A 86 -9.95 4.61 -1.08
CA ASN A 86 -9.27 5.78 -1.61
C ASN A 86 -10.06 7.04 -1.30
N PRO A 87 -9.50 8.01 -0.56
CA PRO A 87 -10.17 9.27 -0.34
C PRO A 87 -10.36 10.01 -1.66
N ILE A 88 -11.46 10.74 -1.72
CA ILE A 88 -11.90 11.59 -2.82
C ILE A 88 -11.74 13.02 -2.32
N SER A 89 -11.23 13.92 -3.17
CA SER A 89 -10.89 15.31 -2.85
C SER A 89 -9.62 15.50 -2.00
N ALA A 90 -9.26 16.75 -1.71
CA ALA A 90 -7.98 17.11 -1.12
C ALA A 90 -7.85 16.73 0.36
N ASP A 91 -8.95 16.44 1.06
CA ASP A 91 -8.90 16.06 2.48
C ASP A 91 -8.66 14.55 2.59
N HIS A 92 -7.43 14.17 2.98
CA HIS A 92 -6.97 12.78 2.99
C HIS A 92 -7.38 12.05 4.27
N LYS A 93 -8.65 12.18 4.66
CA LYS A 93 -9.13 11.71 5.96
C LYS A 93 -9.96 10.44 5.84
N TYR A 94 -9.76 9.56 6.82
CA TYR A 94 -10.52 8.33 7.02
C TYR A 94 -11.40 8.39 8.29
N GLU A 95 -11.53 9.57 8.90
CA GLU A 95 -12.26 9.79 10.18
C GLU A 95 -13.76 10.07 9.99
N GLU A 96 -14.29 9.89 8.77
CA GLU A 96 -15.69 10.12 8.48
C GLU A 96 -16.56 9.05 9.16
N ILE A 97 -17.58 9.48 9.91
CA ILE A 97 -18.44 8.57 10.67
C ILE A 97 -19.18 7.60 9.75
N GLU A 98 -19.58 8.04 8.56
CA GLU A 98 -20.24 7.21 7.56
C GLU A 98 -19.34 6.07 7.08
N LEU A 99 -18.01 6.29 7.02
CA LEU A 99 -17.04 5.26 6.67
C LEU A 99 -16.92 4.21 7.78
N LEU A 100 -16.93 4.65 9.04
CA LEU A 100 -16.93 3.76 10.20
C LEU A 100 -18.20 2.91 10.25
N GLU A 101 -19.36 3.54 10.05
CA GLU A 101 -20.67 2.87 10.00
C GLU A 101 -20.74 1.87 8.85
N TRP A 102 -20.18 2.22 7.69
CA TRP A 102 -20.06 1.31 6.56
C TRP A 102 -19.22 0.09 6.93
N ALA A 103 -18.03 0.28 7.51
CA ALA A 103 -17.14 -0.82 7.91
C ALA A 103 -17.83 -1.74 8.92
N LYS A 104 -18.53 -1.17 9.91
CA LYS A 104 -19.31 -1.91 10.90
C LYS A 104 -20.43 -2.73 10.25
N SER A 105 -21.23 -2.09 9.40
CA SER A 105 -22.41 -2.71 8.77
C SER A 105 -22.05 -3.80 7.76
N ASN A 106 -20.87 -3.73 7.15
CA ASN A 106 -20.42 -4.69 6.13
C ASN A 106 -19.40 -5.70 6.66
N SER A 107 -19.03 -5.62 7.95
CA SER A 107 -18.06 -6.53 8.59
C SER A 107 -18.40 -8.01 8.37
N PHE A 108 -19.68 -8.37 8.42
CA PHE A 108 -20.17 -9.74 8.20
C PHE A 108 -19.76 -10.32 6.84
N MET A 109 -19.61 -9.48 5.81
CA MET A 109 -19.18 -9.91 4.48
C MET A 109 -17.76 -10.47 4.50
N PHE A 110 -16.95 -10.02 5.45
CA PHE A 110 -15.53 -10.36 5.51
C PHE A 110 -15.21 -11.44 6.55
N GLN A 111 -16.18 -11.85 7.37
CA GLN A 111 -15.97 -12.76 8.50
C GLN A 111 -15.57 -14.18 8.07
N HIS A 112 -15.95 -14.61 6.88
CA HIS A 112 -15.65 -15.96 6.36
C HIS A 112 -14.25 -16.10 5.77
N HIS A 113 -13.54 -14.98 5.54
CA HIS A 113 -12.17 -15.04 5.05
C HIS A 113 -11.25 -15.60 6.11
N LYS A 114 -10.35 -16.50 5.68
CA LYS A 114 -9.36 -17.11 6.57
C LYS A 114 -8.53 -16.09 7.33
N GLU A 115 -8.27 -14.94 6.69
CA GLU A 115 -7.45 -13.88 7.25
C GLU A 115 -7.79 -12.53 6.61
N ARG A 116 -7.77 -11.46 7.41
CA ARG A 116 -8.06 -10.08 7.02
C ARG A 116 -6.82 -9.24 7.21
N LEU A 117 -6.31 -8.72 6.10
CA LEU A 117 -5.01 -8.08 6.02
C LEU A 117 -5.17 -6.60 5.72
N ALA A 118 -4.46 -5.73 6.42
CA ALA A 118 -4.30 -4.33 6.02
C ALA A 118 -3.01 -4.14 5.22
N TYR A 119 -3.10 -3.44 4.10
CA TYR A 119 -1.95 -2.91 3.37
C TYR A 119 -2.09 -1.40 3.21
N ALA A 120 -1.19 -0.64 3.84
CA ALA A 120 -1.37 0.80 3.92
C ALA A 120 -0.05 1.57 3.95
N VAL A 121 -0.11 2.84 3.56
CA VAL A 121 1.06 3.72 3.41
C VAL A 121 0.74 5.10 3.96
N SER A 122 1.63 5.71 4.75
CA SER A 122 1.48 7.09 5.23
C SER A 122 0.12 7.31 5.90
N MET A 123 -0.67 8.28 5.44
CA MET A 123 -2.03 8.54 5.95
C MET A 123 -3.00 7.37 5.76
N GLY A 124 -2.78 6.48 4.79
CA GLY A 124 -3.56 5.25 4.66
C GLY A 124 -3.41 4.34 5.89
N ALA A 125 -2.27 4.40 6.60
CA ALA A 125 -2.08 3.62 7.82
C ALA A 125 -3.02 4.08 8.94
N CYS A 126 -3.36 5.38 8.98
CA CYS A 126 -4.39 5.91 9.88
C CYS A 126 -5.75 5.27 9.58
N GLY A 127 -6.17 5.24 8.31
CA GLY A 127 -7.41 4.59 7.89
C GLY A 127 -7.45 3.10 8.22
N ALA A 128 -6.35 2.39 7.97
CA ALA A 128 -6.23 0.97 8.33
C ALA A 128 -6.43 0.75 9.84
N LEU A 129 -5.83 1.58 10.69
CA LEU A 129 -5.95 1.47 12.15
C LEU A 129 -7.36 1.85 12.63
N LEU A 130 -7.93 2.95 12.12
CA LEU A 130 -9.29 3.40 12.47
C LEU A 130 -10.35 2.34 12.17
N LEU A 131 -10.27 1.69 11.01
CA LEU A 131 -11.24 0.69 10.59
C LEU A 131 -10.88 -0.73 11.05
N SER A 132 -9.70 -0.94 11.64
CA SER A 132 -9.17 -2.28 11.93
C SER A 132 -10.09 -3.13 12.81
N HIS A 133 -10.70 -2.53 13.82
CA HIS A 133 -11.61 -3.22 14.73
C HIS A 133 -12.86 -3.73 14.00
N HIS A 134 -13.50 -2.85 13.21
CA HIS A 134 -14.72 -3.19 12.49
C HIS A 134 -14.49 -4.14 11.32
N LEU A 135 -13.35 -4.02 10.65
CA LEU A 135 -12.94 -4.94 9.58
C LEU A 135 -12.27 -6.22 10.12
N MET A 136 -12.14 -6.35 11.45
CA MET A 136 -11.52 -7.48 12.15
C MET A 136 -10.14 -7.83 11.59
N ILE A 137 -9.30 -6.81 11.37
CA ILE A 137 -7.98 -6.98 10.73
C ILE A 137 -7.04 -7.76 11.64
N ASP A 138 -6.52 -8.87 11.13
CA ASP A 138 -5.64 -9.80 11.84
C ASP A 138 -4.16 -9.36 11.73
N ARG A 139 -3.73 -8.93 10.54
CA ARG A 139 -2.35 -8.48 10.29
C ARG A 139 -2.30 -7.21 9.44
N ALA A 140 -1.31 -6.36 9.69
CA ALA A 140 -1.12 -5.12 8.94
C ALA A 140 0.31 -4.97 8.44
N LEU A 141 0.47 -4.60 7.17
CA LEU A 141 1.73 -4.14 6.58
C LEU A 141 1.64 -2.63 6.34
N LEU A 142 2.34 -1.86 7.16
CA LEU A 142 2.27 -0.40 7.18
C LEU A 142 3.59 0.22 6.73
N PHE A 143 3.55 1.08 5.71
CA PHE A 143 4.73 1.83 5.26
C PHE A 143 4.72 3.25 5.81
N SER A 144 5.76 3.62 6.56
CA SER A 144 6.02 4.98 7.06
C SER A 144 4.73 5.63 7.58
N PRO A 145 4.06 5.01 8.58
CA PRO A 145 2.71 5.40 8.98
C PRO A 145 2.66 6.88 9.35
N THR A 146 1.57 7.56 8.97
CA THR A 146 1.23 8.92 9.40
C THR A 146 -0.04 8.90 10.23
N LEU A 147 0.12 9.00 11.55
CA LEU A 147 -0.96 8.96 12.54
C LEU A 147 -1.33 10.38 12.94
N TYR A 148 -2.64 10.66 12.92
CA TYR A 148 -3.21 11.86 13.49
C TYR A 148 -4.40 11.42 14.35
N SER A 149 -4.40 11.75 15.64
CA SER A 149 -5.52 11.53 16.57
C SER A 149 -6.10 10.10 16.66
N VAL A 150 -5.36 9.06 16.27
CA VAL A 150 -5.82 7.66 16.36
C VAL A 150 -5.52 7.08 17.73
N THR A 151 -6.56 6.65 18.44
CA THR A 151 -6.43 5.68 19.53
C THR A 151 -6.17 4.31 18.94
N LEU A 152 -5.14 3.62 19.41
CA LEU A 152 -4.83 2.27 18.91
C LEU A 152 -6.01 1.32 19.16
N PRO A 153 -6.28 0.40 18.23
CA PRO A 153 -7.36 -0.56 18.40
C PRO A 153 -7.12 -1.42 19.63
N GLU A 154 -8.19 -1.74 20.36
CA GLU A 154 -8.14 -2.59 21.56
C GLU A 154 -7.96 -4.08 21.23
N HIS A 155 -8.18 -4.49 19.97
CA HIS A 155 -8.02 -5.89 19.55
C HIS A 155 -6.59 -6.22 19.13
N SER A 156 -6.22 -7.50 19.26
CA SER A 156 -4.89 -7.98 18.86
C SER A 156 -4.75 -7.96 17.35
N MET A 157 -3.80 -7.17 16.84
CA MET A 157 -3.43 -7.11 15.43
C MET A 157 -1.91 -7.22 15.29
N HIS A 158 -1.43 -8.13 14.44
CA HIS A 158 0.00 -8.27 14.20
C HIS A 158 0.48 -7.22 13.17
N ILE A 159 1.16 -6.18 13.66
CA ILE A 159 1.63 -5.07 12.83
C ILE A 159 3.08 -5.30 12.39
N THR A 160 3.30 -5.33 11.08
CA THR A 160 4.62 -5.18 10.45
C THR A 160 4.77 -3.76 9.92
N VAL A 161 5.78 -3.02 10.38
CA VAL A 161 6.03 -1.64 9.94
C VAL A 161 7.31 -1.54 9.12
N VAL A 162 7.21 -0.88 7.96
CA VAL A 162 8.33 -0.56 7.08
C VAL A 162 8.60 0.94 7.14
N TYR A 163 9.74 1.39 7.67
CA TYR A 163 10.03 2.82 7.83
C TYR A 163 11.52 3.17 7.71
N ASP A 164 11.86 4.45 7.53
CA ASP A 164 13.25 4.90 7.61
C ASP A 164 13.58 5.37 9.04
N PRO A 165 14.44 4.67 9.80
CA PRO A 165 14.79 5.08 11.15
C PRO A 165 15.63 6.38 11.20
N PHE A 166 16.13 6.87 10.06
CA PHE A 166 16.77 8.19 9.99
C PHE A 166 15.75 9.34 9.86
N CYS A 167 14.48 9.04 9.58
CA CYS A 167 13.41 10.01 9.68
C CYS A 167 12.83 9.97 11.09
N ALA A 168 13.12 10.99 11.90
CA ALA A 168 12.69 11.05 13.30
C ALA A 168 11.17 10.93 13.46
N ASN A 169 10.39 11.56 12.57
CA ASN A 169 8.94 11.46 12.59
C ASN A 169 8.45 10.05 12.26
N ASP A 170 8.94 9.45 11.18
CA ASP A 170 8.52 8.08 10.80
C ASP A 170 8.88 7.07 11.89
N LYS A 171 10.08 7.19 12.47
CA LYS A 171 10.51 6.35 13.60
C LYS A 171 9.57 6.51 14.80
N LYS A 172 9.28 7.75 15.20
CA LYS A 172 8.39 8.02 16.34
C LYS A 172 7.03 7.35 16.13
N GLN A 173 6.45 7.50 14.94
CA GLN A 173 5.12 6.99 14.65
C GLN A 173 5.09 5.48 14.44
N ALA A 174 6.13 4.89 13.83
CA ALA A 174 6.28 3.45 13.73
C ALA A 174 6.34 2.80 15.13
N LEU A 175 7.18 3.33 16.02
CA LEU A 175 7.37 2.76 17.35
C LEU A 175 6.17 2.97 18.28
N SER A 176 5.38 4.04 18.10
CA SER A 176 4.16 4.22 18.89
C SER A 176 3.11 3.14 18.63
N LEU A 177 3.19 2.42 17.50
CA LEU A 177 2.30 1.29 17.18
C LEU A 177 2.66 0.00 17.92
N GLN A 178 3.82 -0.05 18.60
CA GLN A 178 4.36 -1.27 19.21
C GLN A 178 4.34 -2.46 18.24
N PRO A 179 5.01 -2.34 17.08
CA PRO A 179 4.90 -3.31 16.01
C PRO A 179 5.48 -4.66 16.42
N ALA A 180 4.85 -5.74 15.97
CA ALA A 180 5.36 -7.09 16.16
C ALA A 180 6.58 -7.38 15.26
N SER A 181 6.74 -6.63 14.16
CA SER A 181 7.90 -6.74 13.27
C SER A 181 8.27 -5.40 12.65
N GLU A 182 9.57 -5.14 12.54
CA GLU A 182 10.13 -3.90 11.98
C GLU A 182 11.05 -4.19 10.79
N LEU A 183 10.82 -3.47 9.69
CA LEU A 183 11.64 -3.51 8.48
C LEU A 183 12.17 -2.10 8.15
N HIS A 184 13.48 -1.96 8.05
CA HIS A 184 14.09 -0.64 7.89
C HIS A 184 14.52 -0.29 6.47
N THR A 185 14.06 0.87 5.99
CA THR A 185 14.49 1.49 4.73
C THR A 185 15.47 2.64 5.00
N TYR A 186 16.70 2.32 5.40
CA TYR A 186 17.67 3.35 5.83
C TYR A 186 18.02 4.39 4.75
N GLY A 187 17.83 5.66 5.08
CA GLY A 187 18.32 6.79 4.28
C GLY A 187 17.46 7.14 3.07
N VAL A 188 16.16 6.86 3.12
CA VAL A 188 15.20 7.21 2.06
C VAL A 188 14.06 8.13 2.53
N GLY A 189 13.98 8.41 3.84
CA GLY A 189 12.92 9.16 4.51
C GLY A 189 11.54 8.54 4.31
N HIS A 190 10.51 9.37 4.45
CA HIS A 190 9.09 9.01 4.36
C HIS A 190 8.63 8.26 3.09
N ARG A 191 9.46 8.25 2.03
CA ARG A 191 9.16 7.59 0.75
C ARG A 191 9.70 6.17 0.73
N GLY A 192 9.44 5.43 1.81
CA GLY A 192 9.92 4.07 2.01
C GLY A 192 9.40 3.13 0.93
N ILE A 193 8.09 3.13 0.69
CA ILE A 193 7.46 2.26 -0.31
C ILE A 193 8.02 2.46 -1.71
N GLU A 194 8.23 3.70 -2.16
CA GLU A 194 8.77 3.95 -3.50
C GLU A 194 10.21 3.48 -3.62
N SER A 195 10.95 3.51 -2.51
CA SER A 195 12.31 2.98 -2.47
C SER A 195 12.33 1.46 -2.52
N VAL A 196 11.41 0.79 -1.80
CA VAL A 196 11.26 -0.67 -1.88
C VAL A 196 10.85 -1.08 -3.30
N SER A 197 9.94 -0.33 -3.93
CA SER A 197 9.53 -0.53 -5.32
C SER A 197 10.68 -0.30 -6.30
N ALA A 198 11.45 0.78 -6.13
CA ALA A 198 12.61 1.07 -6.97
C ALA A 198 13.73 0.03 -6.84
N CYS A 199 13.80 -0.71 -5.72
CA CYS A 199 14.69 -1.86 -5.55
C CYS A 199 14.12 -3.16 -6.12
N GLY A 200 12.92 -3.14 -6.73
CA GLY A 200 12.28 -4.32 -7.30
C GLY A 200 11.69 -5.29 -6.28
N TYR A 201 11.60 -4.92 -5.00
CA TYR A 201 11.23 -5.85 -3.91
C TYR A 201 9.78 -5.71 -3.45
N LEU A 202 9.06 -4.65 -3.83
CA LEU A 202 7.72 -4.37 -3.31
C LEU A 202 6.73 -5.51 -3.60
N SER A 203 6.77 -6.07 -4.81
CA SER A 203 5.87 -7.16 -5.17
C SER A 203 6.12 -8.45 -4.40
N LEU A 204 7.39 -8.77 -4.15
CA LEU A 204 7.78 -9.91 -3.32
C LEU A 204 7.31 -9.69 -1.89
N LEU A 205 7.60 -8.51 -1.30
CA LEU A 205 7.18 -8.18 0.05
C LEU A 205 5.65 -8.27 0.25
N ILE A 206 4.84 -7.80 -0.70
CA ILE A 206 3.38 -7.91 -0.59
C ILE A 206 2.92 -9.37 -0.68
N ARG A 207 3.50 -10.16 -1.59
CA ARG A 207 3.22 -11.61 -1.68
C ARG A 207 3.58 -12.31 -0.37
N ASP A 208 4.76 -11.99 0.16
CA ASP A 208 5.30 -12.59 1.38
C ASP A 208 4.49 -12.21 2.60
N PHE A 209 4.01 -10.97 2.65
CA PHE A 209 3.05 -10.52 3.65
C PHE A 209 1.74 -11.31 3.57
N ILE A 210 1.12 -11.41 2.39
CA ILE A 210 -0.16 -12.13 2.21
C ILE A 210 0.00 -13.59 2.62
N GLY A 211 1.10 -14.25 2.23
CA GLY A 211 1.37 -15.63 2.61
C GLY A 211 2.01 -15.82 3.99
N ASN A 212 2.08 -14.78 4.83
CA ASN A 212 2.67 -14.81 6.17
C ASN A 212 4.11 -15.38 6.24
N HIS A 213 4.97 -15.01 5.29
CA HIS A 213 6.34 -15.51 5.15
C HIS A 213 7.35 -14.39 4.86
N ILE A 214 7.20 -13.24 5.51
CA ILE A 214 8.20 -12.16 5.38
C ILE A 214 9.53 -12.63 5.99
N VAL A 215 10.57 -12.67 5.17
CA VAL A 215 11.95 -12.94 5.60
C VAL A 215 12.73 -11.63 5.67
N ALA A 216 13.10 -11.21 6.89
CA ALA A 216 13.76 -9.92 7.12
C ALA A 216 15.12 -9.82 6.43
N GLU A 217 15.88 -10.92 6.41
CA GLU A 217 17.20 -11.01 5.78
C GLU A 217 17.13 -10.73 4.28
N GLU A 218 16.15 -11.32 3.59
CA GLU A 218 15.91 -11.11 2.16
C GLU A 218 15.52 -9.66 1.87
N PHE A 219 14.66 -9.09 2.71
CA PHE A 219 14.31 -7.68 2.64
C PHE A 219 15.56 -6.79 2.78
N TYR A 220 16.41 -7.05 3.77
CA TYR A 220 17.63 -6.25 4.00
C TYR A 220 18.69 -6.44 2.91
N GLN A 221 18.79 -7.63 2.32
CA GLN A 221 19.63 -7.86 1.16
C GLN A 221 19.14 -7.03 -0.03
N ALA A 222 17.85 -7.09 -0.36
CA ALA A 222 17.27 -6.30 -1.44
C ALA A 222 17.42 -4.78 -1.21
N MET A 223 17.27 -4.33 0.04
CA MET A 223 17.41 -2.91 0.36
C MET A 223 18.83 -2.38 0.20
N ARG A 224 19.87 -3.22 0.03
CA ARG A 224 21.23 -2.74 -0.33
C ARG A 224 21.21 -1.95 -1.64
N GLU A 225 20.33 -2.31 -2.58
CA GLU A 225 20.15 -1.65 -3.87
C GLU A 225 19.59 -0.23 -3.76
N ARG A 226 19.10 0.21 -2.60
CA ARG A 226 18.65 1.60 -2.41
C ARG A 226 19.71 2.64 -2.76
N LYS A 227 21.00 2.28 -2.65
CA LYS A 227 22.13 3.13 -3.05
C LYS A 227 22.17 3.41 -4.56
N SER A 228 21.47 2.62 -5.37
CA SER A 228 21.28 2.87 -6.80
C SER A 228 20.15 3.85 -7.10
N THR A 229 19.47 4.39 -6.08
CA THR A 229 18.33 5.30 -6.25
C THR A 229 18.72 6.76 -6.04
N GLU A 230 18.12 7.68 -6.81
CA GLU A 230 18.26 9.13 -6.59
C GLU A 230 17.85 9.51 -5.16
N ARG A 231 16.78 8.88 -4.69
CA ARG A 231 16.13 9.20 -3.42
C ARG A 231 17.11 9.08 -2.27
N TYR A 232 17.86 7.98 -2.21
CA TYR A 232 18.88 7.75 -1.19
C TYR A 232 19.86 8.91 -1.08
N TYR A 233 20.49 9.29 -2.19
CA TYR A 233 21.46 10.39 -2.20
C TYR A 233 20.84 11.74 -1.87
N SER A 234 19.65 12.03 -2.43
CA SER A 234 18.94 13.28 -2.20
C SER A 234 18.59 13.49 -0.73
N TYR A 235 18.25 12.41 -0.02
CA TYR A 235 17.91 12.43 1.38
C TYR A 235 19.16 12.48 2.26
N MET A 236 20.14 11.60 2.00
CA MET A 236 21.39 11.56 2.76
C MET A 236 22.20 12.87 2.69
N LYS A 237 22.11 13.64 1.59
CA LYS A 237 22.72 14.97 1.47
C LYS A 237 22.22 15.95 2.54
N ARG A 238 20.98 15.78 3.03
CA ARG A 238 20.35 16.64 4.06
C ARG A 238 20.87 16.36 5.47
N ASN A 239 21.76 15.38 5.64
CA ASN A 239 22.28 14.95 6.94
C ASN A 239 21.17 14.51 7.93
N PRO A 240 20.30 13.56 7.55
CA PRO A 240 19.15 13.17 8.38
C PRO A 240 19.57 12.58 9.74
N THR A 241 20.77 12.02 9.84
CA THR A 241 21.31 11.46 11.08
C THR A 241 22.00 12.47 11.98
N GLY A 242 22.27 13.69 11.49
CA GLY A 242 23.17 14.64 12.14
C GLY A 242 24.65 14.26 12.07
N LYS A 243 25.00 13.02 11.67
CA LYS A 243 26.33 12.40 11.81
C LYS A 243 27.17 12.39 10.52
N ASN A 244 26.79 13.15 9.49
CA ASN A 244 27.58 13.26 8.26
C ASN A 244 28.77 14.22 8.44
N THR A 245 29.96 13.65 8.59
CA THR A 245 31.24 14.39 8.56
C THR A 245 31.45 15.10 7.21
N LYS A 246 32.37 16.08 7.16
CA LYS A 246 32.75 16.75 5.89
C LYS A 246 33.15 15.73 4.81
N SER A 247 33.94 14.72 5.18
CA SER A 247 34.35 13.63 4.30
C SER A 247 33.16 12.80 3.79
N ARG A 248 32.22 12.42 4.67
CA ARG A 248 31.00 11.70 4.27
C ARG A 248 30.13 12.53 3.33
N LYS A 249 29.95 13.83 3.59
CA LYS A 249 29.21 14.74 2.71
C LYS A 249 29.84 14.78 1.32
N ARG A 250 31.18 14.87 1.22
CA ARG A 250 31.89 14.82 -0.07
C ARG A 250 31.63 13.52 -0.82
N ILE A 251 31.70 12.37 -0.14
CA ILE A 251 31.40 11.07 -0.74
C ILE A 251 29.96 11.00 -1.26
N ILE A 252 28.98 11.45 -0.47
CA ILE A 252 27.56 11.47 -0.86
C ILE A 252 27.36 12.36 -2.10
N ILE A 253 27.99 13.54 -2.13
CA ILE A 253 27.90 14.47 -3.27
C ILE A 253 28.52 13.87 -4.53
N ILE A 254 29.72 13.29 -4.44
CA ILE A 254 30.38 12.64 -5.58
C ILE A 254 29.53 11.48 -6.11
N ALA A 255 29.02 10.63 -5.22
CA ALA A 255 28.17 9.51 -5.60
C ALA A 255 26.85 9.97 -6.24
N TRP A 256 26.24 11.03 -5.72
CA TRP A 256 25.06 11.66 -6.32
C TRP A 256 25.33 12.20 -7.73
N LEU A 257 26.47 12.88 -7.94
CA LEU A 257 26.88 13.37 -9.26
C LEU A 257 27.10 12.22 -10.24
N ARG A 258 27.81 11.16 -9.83
CA ARG A 258 27.99 9.95 -10.64
C ARG A 258 26.66 9.30 -11.00
N TRP A 259 25.71 9.24 -10.06
CA TRP A 259 24.38 8.71 -10.31
C TRP A 259 23.65 9.53 -11.38
N ASN A 260 23.67 10.87 -11.30
CA ASN A 260 23.05 11.75 -12.30
C ASN A 260 23.67 11.55 -13.69
N LEU A 261 25.01 11.48 -13.77
CA LEU A 261 25.73 11.24 -15.01
C LEU A 261 25.39 9.89 -15.64
N SER A 262 25.16 8.87 -14.80
CA SER A 262 24.75 7.53 -15.27
C SER A 262 23.26 7.44 -15.62
N ASN A 263 22.45 8.46 -15.27
CA ASN A 263 21.01 8.49 -15.50
C ASN A 263 20.55 9.77 -16.23
N PRO A 264 21.15 10.12 -17.39
CA PRO A 264 20.95 11.43 -18.03
C PRO A 264 19.48 11.65 -18.44
N LYS A 265 18.79 10.61 -18.90
CA LYS A 265 17.34 10.68 -19.25
C LYS A 265 16.48 11.10 -18.06
N LYS A 266 16.76 10.58 -16.85
CA LYS A 266 16.00 10.93 -15.64
C LYS A 266 16.24 12.39 -15.25
N VAL A 267 17.48 12.86 -15.36
CA VAL A 267 17.86 14.25 -15.09
C VAL A 267 17.18 15.20 -16.08
N LEU A 268 17.24 14.92 -17.38
CA LEU A 268 16.59 15.71 -18.42
C LEU A 268 15.07 15.79 -18.21
N ASN A 269 14.41 14.66 -17.94
CA ASN A 269 12.98 14.62 -17.65
C ASN A 269 12.60 15.48 -16.43
N LYS A 270 13.45 15.52 -15.40
CA LYS A 270 13.23 16.35 -14.22
C LYS A 270 13.36 17.83 -14.53
N LEU A 271 14.39 18.22 -15.30
CA LEU A 271 14.57 19.60 -15.77
C LEU A 271 13.39 20.04 -16.63
N TYR A 272 12.95 19.19 -17.56
CA TYR A 272 11.77 19.43 -18.39
C TYR A 272 10.50 19.64 -17.56
N LYS A 273 10.20 18.73 -16.61
CA LYS A 273 9.05 18.88 -15.70
C LYS A 273 9.13 20.16 -14.88
N SER A 274 10.31 20.51 -14.38
CA SER A 274 10.53 21.75 -13.62
C SER A 274 10.32 22.99 -14.47
N ALA A 275 10.84 23.03 -15.70
CA ALA A 275 10.66 24.13 -16.63
C ALA A 275 9.18 24.29 -17.01
N ARG A 276 8.52 23.19 -17.38
CA ARG A 276 7.08 23.17 -17.67
C ARG A 276 6.24 23.69 -16.51
N LYS A 277 6.54 23.25 -15.27
CA LYS A 277 5.82 23.75 -14.08
C LYS A 277 5.98 25.27 -13.94
N ARG A 278 7.20 25.79 -14.06
CA ARG A 278 7.46 27.25 -13.97
C ARG A 278 6.71 28.03 -15.05
N LEU A 279 6.69 27.55 -16.29
CA LEU A 279 5.95 28.17 -17.39
C LEU A 279 4.43 28.19 -17.15
N LEU A 280 3.88 27.17 -16.49
CA LEU A 280 2.43 27.08 -16.20
C LEU A 280 1.99 27.90 -14.98
N THR A 281 2.88 28.19 -14.02
CA THR A 281 2.59 29.07 -12.86
C THR A 281 2.72 30.58 -13.16
N VAL A 282 3.11 30.98 -14.37
CA VAL A 282 3.23 32.40 -14.77
C VAL A 282 1.96 32.88 -15.50
N LYS A 283 0.80 32.30 -15.19
CA LYS A 283 -0.53 32.79 -15.58
C LYS A 283 -1.36 33.01 -14.33
#